data_AF-L5LAF6-F1
#
_entry.id   AF-L5LAF6-F1
#
_cell.length_a   1.000
_cell.length_b   1.000
_cell.length_c   1.000
_cell.angle_alpha   90.00
_cell.angle_beta   90.00
_cell.angle_gamma   90.00
#
_symmetry.space_group_name_H-M   'P 1'
#
loop_
_entity.id
_entity.type
_entity.pdbx_description
1 polymer ?
#
loop_
_entity_poly.entity_id
_entity_poly.type
_entity_poly.pdbx_seq_one_letter_code
_entity_poly.pdbx_strand_id
1 'polypeptide(L)'
;MLLPMHSQGQDRCVLTCTECKQRVETGWHCPGCQDYDLCINCYNTKGHTHEMVKVGLGPDEEAEGGDEGGNQGERQSRSVREARRLSILRSIQSLRHARHCGDANCPRNDCQKLKRVVLHATRCQRKAIGGCPVCKQLLALCCYHAKECQENPCPIPLCLSIKQKIREQRLRLRQQQLRLRQQQIGNRLLQG
;
A
#
# COMPACT_ATOMS: atom_id res chain seq x y z
N MET A 1 -41.54 6.99 15.50
CA MET A 1 -41.21 6.65 14.10
C MET A 1 -39.72 6.34 14.05
N LEU A 2 -39.40 5.07 13.83
CA LEU A 2 -38.03 4.53 13.80
C LEU A 2 -37.46 4.73 12.38
N LEU A 3 -36.38 5.50 12.25
CA LEU A 3 -35.63 5.63 10.99
C LEU A 3 -34.60 4.48 10.91
N PRO A 4 -34.58 3.68 9.83
CA PRO A 4 -33.63 2.59 9.68
C PRO A 4 -32.20 3.09 9.48
N MET A 5 -31.31 2.51 10.26
CA MET A 5 -29.87 2.46 10.03
C MET A 5 -29.60 1.64 8.77
N HIS A 6 -28.95 2.23 7.75
CA HIS A 6 -27.92 1.61 6.90
C HIS A 6 -27.64 2.51 5.69
N SER A 7 -26.45 3.10 5.65
CA SER A 7 -25.70 3.19 4.40
C SER A 7 -24.23 3.19 4.79
N GLN A 8 -23.71 1.98 5.00
CA GLN A 8 -22.27 1.73 5.03
C GLN A 8 -21.67 2.48 3.84
N GLY A 9 -20.84 3.47 4.12
CA GLY A 9 -19.93 4.06 3.15
C GLY A 9 -18.95 2.98 2.73
N GLN A 10 -19.39 2.12 1.84
CA GLN A 10 -18.52 1.22 1.12
C GLN A 10 -17.66 2.13 0.25
N ASP A 11 -16.42 2.33 0.68
CA ASP A 11 -15.35 2.99 -0.05
C ASP A 11 -15.14 2.17 -1.34
N ARG A 12 -16.03 2.41 -2.33
CA ARG A 12 -15.97 1.76 -3.64
C ARG A 12 -14.63 2.16 -4.22
N CYS A 13 -13.78 1.19 -4.52
CA CYS A 13 -12.51 1.42 -5.18
C CYS A 13 -12.78 1.91 -6.62
N VAL A 14 -13.07 3.20 -6.78
CA VAL A 14 -13.34 3.83 -8.08
C VAL A 14 -12.01 4.09 -8.79
N LEU A 15 -11.79 3.42 -9.92
CA LEU A 15 -10.65 3.67 -10.81
C LEU A 15 -10.98 4.81 -11.78
N THR A 16 -9.96 5.53 -12.24
CA THR A 16 -10.11 6.67 -13.16
C THR A 16 -9.47 6.33 -14.49
N CYS A 17 -10.27 6.16 -15.53
CA CYS A 17 -9.78 5.80 -16.86
C CYS A 17 -8.80 6.87 -17.39
N THR A 18 -7.61 6.46 -17.78
CA THR A 18 -6.56 7.34 -18.29
C THR A 18 -6.92 7.94 -19.65
N GLU A 19 -7.76 7.26 -20.45
CA GLU A 19 -8.17 7.72 -21.78
C GLU A 19 -9.36 8.69 -21.70
N CYS A 20 -10.51 8.25 -21.19
CA CYS A 20 -11.73 9.06 -21.17
C CYS A 20 -11.89 9.92 -19.91
N LYS A 21 -10.98 9.81 -18.93
CA LYS A 21 -11.02 10.50 -17.63
C LYS A 21 -12.25 10.21 -16.77
N GLN A 22 -13.07 9.25 -17.17
CA GLN A 22 -14.25 8.85 -16.41
C GLN A 22 -13.84 8.01 -15.20
N ARG A 23 -14.56 8.25 -14.12
CA ARG A 23 -14.53 7.44 -12.90
C ARG A 23 -15.45 6.24 -13.10
N VAL A 24 -14.91 5.04 -12.94
CA VAL A 24 -15.65 3.79 -13.10
C VAL A 24 -15.37 2.87 -11.92
N GLU A 25 -16.33 2.01 -11.62
CA GLU A 25 -16.21 1.05 -10.50
C GLU A 25 -15.49 -0.22 -10.92
N THR A 26 -15.51 -0.52 -12.22
CA THR A 26 -14.89 -1.71 -12.82
C THR A 26 -14.11 -1.32 -14.08
N GLY A 27 -12.99 -2.00 -14.31
CA GLY A 27 -12.11 -1.72 -15.44
C GLY A 27 -10.86 -2.57 -15.42
N TRP A 28 -9.79 -2.04 -16.01
CA TRP A 28 -8.54 -2.75 -16.26
C TRP A 28 -7.37 -1.89 -15.78
N HIS A 29 -6.44 -2.47 -15.05
CA HIS A 29 -5.21 -1.82 -14.61
C HIS A 29 -4.00 -2.46 -15.29
N CYS A 30 -3.13 -1.64 -15.86
CA CYS A 30 -1.87 -2.12 -16.41
C CYS A 30 -0.78 -2.11 -15.32
N PRO A 31 -0.27 -3.28 -14.87
CA PRO A 31 0.83 -3.35 -13.91
C PRO A 31 2.19 -2.94 -14.51
N GLY A 32 2.33 -2.96 -15.84
CA GLY A 32 3.52 -2.55 -16.56
C GLY A 32 3.66 -1.02 -16.70
N CYS A 33 2.54 -0.30 -16.67
CA CYS A 33 2.48 1.15 -16.81
C CYS A 33 2.11 1.82 -15.49
N GLN A 34 2.55 3.07 -15.35
CA GLN A 34 2.31 3.85 -14.15
C GLN A 34 0.94 4.52 -14.18
N ASP A 35 0.11 4.22 -13.19
CA ASP A 35 -1.25 4.79 -13.03
C ASP A 35 -2.07 4.71 -14.34
N TYR A 36 -1.97 3.58 -15.04
CA TYR A 36 -2.65 3.38 -16.33
C TYR A 36 -3.83 2.43 -16.15
N ASP A 37 -5.00 3.04 -15.96
CA ASP A 37 -6.27 2.36 -15.81
C ASP A 37 -7.13 2.63 -17.05
N LEU A 38 -7.82 1.62 -17.55
CA LEU A 38 -8.80 1.76 -18.62
C LEU A 38 -10.17 1.31 -18.13
N CYS A 39 -11.22 2.06 -18.46
CA CYS A 39 -12.56 1.51 -18.35
C CYS A 39 -12.74 0.39 -19.39
N ILE A 40 -13.76 -0.46 -19.19
CA ILE A 40 -14.06 -1.60 -20.10
C ILE A 40 -14.14 -1.14 -21.56
N ASN A 41 -14.79 0.00 -21.82
CA ASN A 41 -14.96 0.52 -23.17
C ASN A 41 -13.62 0.95 -23.80
N CYS A 42 -12.76 1.66 -23.05
CA CYS A 42 -11.45 2.09 -23.55
C CYS A 42 -10.50 0.89 -23.74
N TYR A 43 -10.59 -0.12 -22.88
CA TYR A 43 -9.83 -1.36 -23.06
C TYR A 43 -10.18 -2.06 -24.37
N ASN A 44 -11.47 -2.27 -24.64
CA ASN A 44 -11.94 -2.98 -25.85
C ASN A 44 -11.72 -2.20 -27.16
N THR A 45 -11.70 -0.86 -27.10
CA THR A 45 -11.64 -0.01 -28.31
C THR A 45 -10.24 0.50 -28.63
N LYS A 46 -9.41 0.74 -27.61
CA LYS A 46 -8.05 1.29 -27.80
C LYS A 46 -6.97 0.24 -27.60
N GLY A 47 -7.23 -0.79 -26.80
CA GLY A 47 -6.22 -1.77 -26.40
C GLY A 47 -5.06 -1.15 -25.63
N HIS A 48 -4.19 -2.00 -25.10
CA HIS A 48 -2.95 -1.58 -24.48
C HIS A 48 -1.87 -2.64 -24.73
N THR A 49 -0.62 -2.22 -24.93
CA THR A 49 0.49 -3.11 -25.31
C THR A 49 0.94 -4.06 -24.21
N HIS A 50 0.55 -3.78 -22.96
CA HIS A 50 0.84 -4.63 -21.82
C HIS A 50 -0.41 -5.40 -21.39
N GLU A 51 -0.20 -6.60 -20.87
CA GLU A 51 -1.25 -7.39 -20.22
C GLU A 51 -1.85 -6.59 -19.06
N MET A 52 -3.17 -6.39 -19.09
CA MET A 52 -3.91 -5.65 -18.07
C MET A 52 -4.71 -6.60 -17.18
N VAL A 53 -4.85 -6.24 -15.91
CA VAL A 53 -5.58 -7.02 -14.90
C VAL A 53 -6.93 -6.37 -14.65
N LYS A 54 -8.01 -7.15 -14.68
CA LYS A 54 -9.36 -6.65 -14.38
C LYS A 54 -9.45 -6.27 -12.90
N VAL A 55 -9.94 -5.06 -12.62
CA VAL A 55 -10.14 -4.51 -11.28
C VAL A 55 -11.58 -4.08 -11.14
N GLY A 56 -12.27 -4.59 -10.11
CA GLY A 56 -13.68 -4.31 -9.84
C GLY A 56 -14.33 -5.44 -9.07
N LEU A 57 -15.11 -5.10 -8.04
CA LEU A 57 -15.94 -6.06 -7.31
C LEU A 57 -17.26 -6.21 -8.08
N GLY A 58 -17.37 -7.26 -8.89
CA GLY A 58 -18.68 -7.78 -9.30
C GLY A 58 -19.05 -8.91 -8.33
N PRO A 59 -20.24 -8.90 -7.71
CA PRO A 59 -20.80 -10.12 -7.16
C PRO A 59 -21.13 -11.05 -8.35
N ASP A 60 -20.58 -12.25 -8.28
CA ASP A 60 -21.02 -13.51 -8.87
C ASP A 60 -22.06 -13.44 -10.01
N GLU A 61 -21.61 -13.69 -11.24
CA GLU A 61 -22.41 -14.38 -12.26
C GLU A 61 -21.58 -15.57 -12.77
N GLU A 62 -21.84 -16.73 -12.13
CA GLU A 62 -21.68 -18.10 -12.62
C GLU A 62 -22.67 -18.28 -13.81
N ALA A 63 -22.51 -19.07 -14.88
CA ALA A 63 -21.83 -20.32 -15.18
C ALA A 63 -21.62 -20.36 -16.72
N GLU A 64 -20.72 -21.14 -17.31
CA GLU A 64 -20.80 -22.60 -17.47
C GLU A 64 -19.48 -23.11 -18.06
N GLY A 65 -18.97 -24.22 -17.53
CA GLY A 65 -17.98 -25.04 -18.24
C GLY A 65 -16.83 -25.61 -17.39
N GLY A 66 -17.12 -26.65 -16.61
CA GLY A 66 -16.19 -27.77 -16.45
C GLY A 66 -15.17 -27.71 -15.31
N ASP A 67 -15.44 -28.56 -14.33
CA ASP A 67 -14.60 -29.26 -13.35
C ASP A 67 -13.05 -29.22 -13.49
N GLU A 68 -12.41 -29.42 -12.32
CA GLU A 68 -11.02 -29.80 -12.05
C GLU A 68 -9.91 -28.72 -12.03
N GLY A 69 -9.38 -28.46 -10.82
CA GLY A 69 -7.97 -28.09 -10.64
C GLY A 69 -7.70 -26.91 -9.69
N GLY A 70 -7.54 -27.20 -8.40
CA GLY A 70 -7.18 -26.26 -7.32
C GLY A 70 -5.78 -25.62 -7.41
N ASN A 71 -5.46 -24.93 -8.51
CA ASN A 71 -4.17 -24.25 -8.70
C ASN A 71 -4.28 -22.84 -9.32
N GLN A 72 -5.43 -22.48 -9.92
CA GLN A 72 -5.58 -21.20 -10.63
C GLN A 72 -5.79 -20.00 -9.69
N GLY A 73 -6.58 -20.16 -8.62
CA GLY A 73 -6.81 -19.11 -7.62
C GLY A 73 -5.55 -18.75 -6.81
N GLU A 74 -4.70 -19.74 -6.52
CA GLU A 74 -3.43 -19.51 -5.82
C GLU A 74 -2.40 -18.80 -6.72
N ARG A 75 -2.34 -19.14 -8.01
CA ARG A 75 -1.48 -18.46 -9.00
C ARG A 75 -1.90 -17.01 -9.21
N GLN A 76 -3.20 -16.72 -9.35
CA GLN A 76 -3.68 -15.35 -9.46
C GLN A 76 -3.41 -14.53 -8.18
N SER A 77 -3.66 -15.11 -6.99
CA SER A 77 -3.37 -14.45 -5.71
C SER A 77 -1.88 -14.15 -5.52
N ARG A 78 -0.99 -15.06 -5.93
CA ARG A 78 0.47 -14.84 -5.95
C ARG A 78 0.87 -13.71 -6.90
N SER A 79 0.34 -13.71 -8.12
CA SER A 79 0.59 -12.67 -9.12
C SER A 79 0.21 -11.27 -8.63
N VAL A 80 -0.96 -11.12 -8.00
CA VAL A 80 -1.41 -9.83 -7.44
C VAL A 80 -0.50 -9.35 -6.30
N ARG A 81 -0.05 -10.25 -5.42
CA ARG A 81 0.90 -9.90 -4.34
C ARG A 81 2.24 -9.45 -4.90
N GLU A 82 2.71 -10.09 -5.95
CA GLU A 82 3.97 -9.75 -6.62
C GLU A 82 3.87 -8.41 -7.34
N ALA A 83 2.79 -8.16 -8.09
CA ALA A 83 2.53 -6.86 -8.71
C ALA A 83 2.50 -5.73 -7.68
N ARG A 84 1.83 -5.96 -6.53
CA ARG A 84 1.83 -5.01 -5.41
C ARG A 84 3.23 -4.77 -4.86
N ARG A 85 4.03 -5.82 -4.67
CA ARG A 85 5.41 -5.71 -4.20
C ARG A 85 6.26 -4.88 -5.15
N LEU A 86 6.17 -5.13 -6.46
CA LEU A 86 6.89 -4.38 -7.48
C LEU A 86 6.49 -2.89 -7.50
N SER A 87 5.19 -2.60 -7.35
CA SER A 87 4.69 -1.23 -7.24
C SER A 87 5.24 -0.49 -6.02
N ILE A 88 5.32 -1.17 -4.86
CA ILE A 88 5.93 -0.62 -3.63
C ILE A 88 7.42 -0.31 -3.87
N LEU A 89 8.18 -1.23 -4.47
CA LEU A 89 9.60 -1.03 -4.75
C LEU A 89 9.84 0.14 -5.70
N ARG A 90 9.02 0.26 -6.74
CA ARG A 90 9.06 1.39 -7.68
C ARG A 90 8.79 2.71 -6.98
N SER A 91 7.80 2.75 -6.09
CA SER A 91 7.48 3.93 -5.29
C SER A 91 8.64 4.35 -4.37
N ILE A 92 9.35 3.38 -3.78
CA ILE A 92 10.57 3.65 -2.98
C ILE A 92 11.68 4.23 -3.85
N GLN A 93 11.89 3.70 -5.06
CA GLN A 93 12.89 4.22 -6.00
C GLN A 93 12.57 5.65 -6.44
N SER A 94 11.31 5.92 -6.78
CA SER A 94 10.83 7.27 -7.10
C SER A 94 11.01 8.22 -5.90
N LEU A 95 10.78 7.75 -4.67
CA LEU A 95 11.00 8.56 -3.45
C LEU A 95 12.47 8.89 -3.22
N ARG A 96 13.37 7.92 -3.46
CA ARG A 96 14.83 8.13 -3.43
C ARG A 96 15.24 9.21 -4.40
N HIS A 97 14.75 9.13 -5.63
CA HIS A 97 15.01 10.13 -6.66
C HIS A 97 14.45 11.51 -6.25
N ALA A 98 13.19 11.58 -5.82
CA ALA A 98 12.55 12.83 -5.41
C ALA A 98 13.31 13.56 -4.29
N ARG A 99 13.96 12.80 -3.39
CA ARG A 99 14.79 13.35 -2.32
C ARG A 99 16.05 14.07 -2.82
N HIS A 100 16.70 13.52 -3.85
CA HIS A 100 17.97 14.03 -4.41
C HIS A 100 17.75 15.00 -5.57
N CYS A 101 16.58 14.93 -6.21
CA CYS A 101 16.26 15.78 -7.35
C CYS A 101 16.03 17.22 -6.87
N GLY A 102 16.96 18.12 -7.18
CA GLY A 102 16.79 19.57 -6.95
C GLY A 102 15.89 20.27 -7.97
N ASP A 103 15.66 19.65 -9.13
CA ASP A 103 14.93 20.25 -10.25
C ASP A 103 13.43 20.36 -9.98
N ALA A 104 12.91 21.58 -9.87
CA ALA A 104 11.50 21.86 -9.67
C ALA A 104 10.63 21.37 -10.85
N ASN A 105 11.19 21.32 -12.05
CA ASN A 105 10.52 20.95 -13.29
C ASN A 105 10.92 19.56 -13.79
N CYS A 106 11.34 18.67 -12.86
CA CYS A 106 11.72 17.31 -13.21
C CYS A 106 10.64 16.65 -14.08
N PRO A 107 10.99 16.06 -15.24
CA PRO A 107 10.02 15.53 -16.21
C PRO A 107 9.27 14.29 -15.71
N ARG A 108 9.72 13.68 -14.61
CA ARG A 108 9.06 12.52 -13.99
C ARG A 108 7.88 12.97 -13.13
N ASN A 109 6.66 12.67 -13.56
CA ASN A 109 5.43 12.97 -12.79
C ASN A 109 5.49 12.47 -11.33
N ASP A 110 6.03 11.27 -11.12
CA ASP A 110 6.27 10.69 -9.80
C ASP A 110 7.16 11.53 -8.90
N CYS A 111 8.23 12.09 -9.46
CA CYS A 111 9.15 12.94 -8.72
C CYS A 111 8.39 14.14 -8.19
N GLN A 112 7.58 14.78 -9.04
CA GLN A 112 6.76 15.93 -8.66
C GLN A 112 5.71 15.55 -7.60
N LYS A 113 4.98 14.45 -7.78
CA LYS A 113 4.00 13.93 -6.82
C LYS A 113 4.65 13.69 -5.45
N LEU A 114 5.77 12.95 -5.42
CA LEU A 114 6.45 12.59 -4.17
C LEU A 114 7.11 13.79 -3.49
N LYS A 115 7.64 14.76 -4.23
CA LYS A 115 8.10 16.04 -3.67
C LYS A 115 6.98 16.76 -2.91
N ARG A 116 5.78 16.83 -3.49
CA ARG A 116 4.60 17.42 -2.83
C ARG A 116 4.21 16.63 -1.57
N VAL A 117 4.21 15.30 -1.63
CA VAL A 117 3.90 14.44 -0.47
C VAL A 117 4.92 14.62 0.66
N VAL A 118 6.22 14.68 0.34
CA VAL A 118 7.27 14.92 1.34
C VAL A 118 7.14 16.31 1.95
N LEU A 119 6.93 17.35 1.14
CA LEU A 119 6.69 18.72 1.62
C LEU A 119 5.44 18.81 2.50
N HIS A 120 4.37 18.10 2.13
CA HIS A 120 3.18 18.00 2.96
C HIS A 120 3.51 17.38 4.32
N ALA A 121 4.23 16.26 4.37
CA ALA A 121 4.54 15.56 5.61
C ALA A 121 5.39 16.40 6.59
N THR A 122 6.23 17.32 6.10
CA THR A 122 7.00 18.21 6.98
C THR A 122 6.09 19.22 7.68
N ARG A 123 5.11 19.78 6.97
CA ARG A 123 4.21 20.84 7.47
C ARG A 123 2.88 20.34 8.04
N CYS A 124 2.52 19.08 7.81
CA CYS A 124 1.23 18.54 8.24
C CYS A 124 1.16 18.34 9.77
N GLN A 125 0.26 19.07 10.42
CA GLN A 125 0.01 18.95 11.86
C GLN A 125 -0.84 17.71 12.21
N ARG A 126 -1.74 17.29 11.31
CA ARG A 126 -2.58 16.08 11.48
C ARG A 126 -1.77 14.78 11.51
N LYS A 127 -0.47 14.81 11.18
CA LYS A 127 0.43 13.64 11.24
C LYS A 127 0.60 13.08 12.65
N ALA A 128 0.61 13.96 13.67
CA ALA A 128 0.86 13.55 15.06
C ALA A 128 -0.29 12.72 15.62
N ILE A 129 -1.51 13.02 15.18
CA ILE A 129 -2.76 12.36 15.61
C ILE A 129 -3.08 11.14 14.72
N GLY A 130 -2.40 11.00 13.58
CA GLY A 130 -2.60 9.88 12.65
C GLY A 130 -3.81 10.03 11.71
N GLY A 131 -4.46 11.20 11.69
CA GLY A 131 -5.66 11.46 10.89
C GLY A 131 -5.43 11.91 9.44
N CYS A 132 -4.17 12.04 8.99
CA CYS A 132 -3.88 12.42 7.60
C CYS A 132 -3.64 11.19 6.71
N PRO A 133 -4.48 10.94 5.68
CA PRO A 133 -4.32 9.79 4.78
C PRO A 133 -3.03 9.84 3.97
N VAL A 134 -2.61 11.02 3.52
CA VAL A 134 -1.35 11.21 2.77
C VAL A 134 -0.14 10.85 3.63
N CYS A 135 -0.10 11.35 4.88
CA CYS A 135 0.97 11.01 5.81
C CYS A 135 0.96 9.52 6.18
N LYS A 136 -0.23 8.92 6.33
CA LYS A 136 -0.38 7.49 6.63
C LYS A 136 0.19 6.62 5.50
N GLN A 137 -0.09 6.97 4.25
CA GLN A 137 0.47 6.28 3.08
C GLN A 137 1.99 6.43 2.99
N LEU A 138 2.51 7.65 3.15
CA LEU A 138 3.96 7.89 3.16
C LEU A 138 4.66 7.11 4.28
N LEU A 139 4.10 7.12 5.50
CA LEU A 139 4.63 6.37 6.62
C LEU A 139 4.61 4.86 6.35
N ALA A 140 3.54 4.33 5.77
CA ALA A 140 3.46 2.92 5.41
C ALA A 140 4.55 2.52 4.40
N LEU A 141 4.78 3.35 3.37
CA LEU A 141 5.84 3.14 2.38
C LEU A 141 7.23 3.18 3.03
N CYS A 142 7.52 4.19 3.85
CA CYS A 142 8.79 4.29 4.56
C CYS A 142 8.98 3.15 5.58
N CYS A 143 7.91 2.66 6.21
CA CYS A 143 7.93 1.49 7.08
C CYS A 143 8.26 0.20 6.33
N TYR A 144 7.72 0.02 5.13
CA TYR A 144 8.10 -1.10 4.28
C TYR A 144 9.60 -1.06 3.98
N HIS A 145 10.10 0.09 3.51
CA HIS A 145 11.51 0.29 3.21
C HIS A 145 12.42 0.05 4.44
N ALA A 146 12.08 0.62 5.60
CA ALA A 146 12.93 0.58 6.79
C ALA A 146 13.15 -0.84 7.36
N LYS A 147 12.23 -1.79 7.08
CA LYS A 147 12.37 -3.18 7.52
C LYS A 147 13.53 -3.92 6.87
N GLU A 148 13.84 -3.59 5.61
CA GLU A 148 14.87 -4.26 4.81
C GLU A 148 16.09 -3.36 4.55
N CYS A 149 15.96 -2.05 4.76
CA CYS A 149 17.03 -1.09 4.48
C CYS A 149 18.22 -1.27 5.43
N GLN A 150 19.42 -1.41 4.87
CA GLN A 150 20.68 -1.47 5.62
C GLN A 150 21.56 -0.22 5.44
N GLU A 151 21.21 0.68 4.51
CA GLU A 151 21.97 1.90 4.24
C GLU A 151 22.02 2.84 5.46
N ASN A 152 23.20 3.44 5.70
CA ASN A 152 23.46 4.43 6.74
C ASN A 152 24.60 5.40 6.31
N PRO A 153 24.32 6.70 6.04
CA PRO A 153 23.03 7.36 6.11
C PRO A 153 22.09 6.95 4.96
N CYS A 154 20.85 6.62 5.29
CA CYS A 154 19.83 6.34 4.27
C CYS A 154 19.24 7.67 3.73
N PRO A 155 19.11 7.85 2.41
CA PRO A 155 18.56 9.08 1.85
C PRO A 155 17.04 9.20 2.05
N ILE A 156 16.33 8.09 2.23
CA ILE A 156 14.87 8.10 2.34
C ILE A 156 14.42 8.83 3.61
N PRO A 157 13.53 9.83 3.50
CA PRO A 157 13.03 10.56 4.68
C PRO A 157 12.32 9.60 5.64
N LEU A 158 12.42 9.89 6.94
CA LEU A 158 11.83 9.11 8.03
C LEU A 158 12.43 7.70 8.26
N CYS A 159 13.27 7.18 7.34
CA CYS A 159 13.83 5.84 7.45
C CYS A 159 14.56 5.62 8.78
N LEU A 160 15.45 6.55 9.16
CA LEU A 160 16.20 6.47 10.42
C LEU A 160 15.26 6.46 11.64
N SER A 161 14.32 7.41 11.71
CA SER A 161 13.37 7.52 12.82
C SER A 161 12.46 6.28 12.93
N ILE A 162 12.07 5.70 11.80
CA ILE A 162 11.28 4.46 11.76
C ILE A 162 12.13 3.27 12.22
N LYS A 163 13.38 3.13 11.76
CA LYS A 163 14.30 2.08 12.23
C LYS A 163 14.48 2.13 13.75
N GLN A 164 14.64 3.33 14.31
CA GLN A 164 14.72 3.53 15.75
C GLN A 164 13.44 3.06 16.46
N LYS A 165 12.27 3.48 15.99
CA LYS A 165 10.97 3.03 16.54
C LYS A 165 10.78 1.51 16.45
N ILE A 166 11.16 0.88 15.34
CA ILE A 166 11.11 -0.58 15.18
C ILE A 166 12.01 -1.26 16.22
N ARG A 167 13.22 -0.75 16.44
CA ARG A 167 14.16 -1.27 17.44
C ARG A 167 13.61 -1.11 18.86
N GLU A 168 13.11 0.07 19.20
CA GLU A 168 12.48 0.33 20.51
C GLU A 168 11.30 -0.58 20.78
N GLN A 169 10.42 -0.78 19.80
CA GLN A 169 9.27 -1.67 19.93
C GLN A 169 9.70 -3.13 20.15
N ARG A 170 10.71 -3.62 19.41
CA ARG A 170 11.28 -4.96 19.62
C ARG A 170 11.85 -5.14 21.03
N LEU A 171 12.57 -4.13 21.54
CA LEU A 171 13.11 -4.16 22.89
C LEU A 171 12.01 -4.18 23.96
N ARG A 172 10.97 -3.34 23.81
CA ARG A 172 9.82 -3.32 24.73
C ARG A 172 9.09 -4.65 24.77
N LEU A 173 8.83 -5.26 23.61
CA LEU A 173 8.21 -6.60 23.50
C LEU A 173 9.05 -7.66 24.20
N ARG A 174 10.37 -7.67 23.99
CA ARG A 174 11.28 -8.62 24.63
C ARG A 174 11.27 -8.46 26.16
N GLN A 175 11.31 -7.23 26.66
CA GLN A 175 11.24 -6.95 28.10
C GLN A 175 9.89 -7.41 28.69
N GLN A 176 8.78 -7.16 28.00
CA GLN A 176 7.46 -7.62 28.43
C GLN A 176 7.40 -9.15 28.52
N GLN A 177 7.92 -9.86 27.52
CA GLN A 177 7.98 -11.33 27.53
C GLN A 177 8.82 -11.88 28.68
N LEU A 178 9.97 -11.26 28.96
CA LEU A 178 10.81 -11.64 30.10
C LEU A 178 10.13 -11.40 31.45
N ARG A 179 9.37 -10.30 31.60
CA ARG A 179 8.58 -10.03 32.82
C ARG A 179 7.48 -11.08 33.03
N LEU A 180 6.73 -11.42 31.99
CA LEU A 180 5.68 -12.44 32.07
C LEU A 180 6.24 -13.82 32.44
N ARG A 181 7.40 -14.21 31.87
CA ARG A 181 8.08 -15.46 32.24
C ARG A 181 8.51 -15.48 33.70
N GLN A 182 9.06 -14.38 34.22
CA GLN A 182 9.46 -14.29 35.63
C GLN A 182 8.25 -14.42 36.57
N GLN A 183 7.13 -13.78 36.24
CA GLN A 183 5.88 -13.90 37.02
C GLN A 183 5.36 -15.35 37.03
N GLN A 184 5.40 -16.03 35.89
CA GLN A 184 5.00 -17.44 35.79
C GLN A 184 5.87 -18.37 36.64
N ILE A 185 7.19 -18.13 36.68
CA ILE A 185 8.12 -18.91 37.51
C ILE A 185 7.85 -18.64 39.00
N GLY A 186 7.71 -17.37 39.39
CA GLY A 186 7.39 -16.99 40.77
C GLY A 186 6.07 -17.60 41.26
N ASN A 187 5.02 -17.57 40.44
CA ASN A 187 3.72 -18.17 40.79
C ASN A 187 3.78 -19.70 40.93
N ARG A 188 4.66 -20.38 40.18
CA ARG A 188 4.86 -21.85 40.32
C ARG A 188 5.61 -22.21 41.60
N LEU A 189 6.56 -21.39 42.03
CA LEU A 189 7.32 -21.60 43.27
C LEU A 189 6.49 -21.36 44.54
N LEU A 190 5.39 -20.58 44.45
CA LEU A 190 4.49 -20.30 45.58
C LEU A 190 3.36 -21.35 45.74
N GLN A 191 3.19 -22.26 44.77
CA GLN A 191 2.11 -23.25 44.75
C GLN A 191 2.57 -24.70 45.05
N GLY A 192 3.87 -24.91 45.29
CA GLY A 192 4.45 -26.20 45.69
C GLY A 192 5.16 -26.08 47.02
#